data_AF-I9HI69-F1
#
_entry.id   AF-I9HI69-F1
#
_cell.length_a   1.000
_cell.length_b   1.000
_cell.length_c   1.000
_cell.angle_alpha   90.00
_cell.angle_beta   90.00
_cell.angle_gamma   90.00
#
_symmetry.space_group_name_H-M   'P 1'
#
loop_
_entity.id
_entity.type
_entity.pdbx_description
1 polymer ?
#
loop_
_entity_poly.entity_id
_entity_poly.type
_entity_poly.pdbx_seq_one_letter_code
_entity_poly.pdbx_strand_id
1 'polypeptide(L)'
;TLNREGERLSAGKYTLVLTTSESVLNITFNVINGGVGIENQSSEKIVHTKEYYTINGTALPQPIPGFNIIKITYEDGTVEVSKIYIRSSVNQ
;
A
#
# COMPACT_ATOMS: atom_id res chain seq x y z
N THR A 1 -37.97 -15.63 -6.52
CA THR A 1 -36.57 -15.40 -6.13
C THR A 1 -35.78 -14.99 -7.35
N LEU A 2 -35.13 -13.82 -7.34
CA LEU A 2 -34.20 -13.43 -8.40
C LEU A 2 -32.80 -13.91 -7.98
N ASN A 3 -32.27 -14.93 -8.65
CA ASN A 3 -30.89 -15.36 -8.47
C ASN A 3 -30.10 -14.95 -9.72
N ARG A 4 -29.07 -14.11 -9.55
CA ARG A 4 -28.17 -13.68 -10.63
C ARG A 4 -26.77 -14.15 -10.32
N GLU A 5 -26.46 -15.38 -10.73
CA GLU A 5 -25.12 -15.94 -10.65
C GLU A 5 -24.35 -15.67 -11.95
N GLY A 6 -23.09 -15.24 -11.83
CA GLY A 6 -22.20 -15.03 -12.98
C GLY A 6 -22.25 -13.64 -13.65
N GLU A 7 -23.03 -12.68 -13.13
CA GLU A 7 -23.02 -11.30 -13.63
C GLU A 7 -21.69 -10.60 -13.23
N ARG A 8 -20.93 -10.16 -14.23
CA ARG A 8 -19.73 -9.34 -14.02
C ARG A 8 -20.13 -7.87 -14.01
N LEU A 9 -20.18 -7.29 -12.81
CA LEU A 9 -20.37 -5.85 -12.65
C LEU A 9 -19.11 -5.10 -13.09
N SER A 10 -19.27 -4.03 -13.84
CA SER A 10 -18.19 -3.06 -14.11
C SER A 10 -17.83 -2.30 -12.84
N ALA A 11 -16.67 -1.64 -12.81
CA ALA A 11 -16.36 -0.69 -11.75
C ALA A 11 -17.46 0.38 -11.59
N GLY A 12 -17.86 0.65 -10.35
CA GLY A 12 -18.93 1.59 -10.04
C GLY A 12 -19.50 1.42 -8.64
N LYS A 13 -20.34 2.36 -8.22
CA LYS A 13 -21.09 2.29 -6.97
C LYS A 13 -22.46 1.65 -7.24
N TYR A 14 -22.78 0.63 -6.47
CA TYR A 14 -24.00 -0.15 -6.62
C TYR A 14 -24.78 -0.17 -5.31
N THR A 15 -26.10 -0.28 -5.43
CA THR A 15 -27.01 -0.52 -4.31
C THR A 15 -27.81 -1.78 -4.61
N LEU A 16 -27.66 -2.79 -3.76
CA LEU A 16 -28.57 -3.92 -3.71
C LEU A 16 -29.76 -3.53 -2.82
N VAL A 17 -30.95 -3.49 -3.41
CA VAL A 17 -32.20 -3.19 -2.73
C VAL A 17 -32.97 -4.50 -2.53
N LEU A 18 -33.13 -4.90 -1.27
CA LEU A 18 -33.93 -6.07 -0.88
C LEU A 18 -35.22 -5.57 -0.26
N THR A 19 -36.31 -5.69 -1.01
CA THR A 19 -37.65 -5.33 -0.56
C THR A 19 -38.39 -6.58 -0.09
N THR A 20 -38.86 -6.56 1.15
CA THR A 20 -39.80 -7.53 1.70
C THR A 20 -41.18 -6.90 1.78
N SER A 21 -42.21 -7.66 2.16
CA SER A 21 -43.56 -7.14 2.37
C SER A 21 -43.63 -6.03 3.43
N GLU A 22 -42.67 -5.99 4.36
CA GLU A 22 -42.72 -5.14 5.55
C GLU A 22 -41.55 -4.16 5.66
N SER A 23 -40.45 -4.40 4.95
CA SER A 23 -39.23 -3.61 5.10
C SER A 23 -38.36 -3.61 3.86
N VAL A 24 -37.49 -2.59 3.76
CA VAL A 24 -36.48 -2.46 2.71
C VAL A 24 -35.10 -2.45 3.35
N LEU A 25 -34.22 -3.33 2.89
CA LEU A 25 -32.79 -3.32 3.21
C LEU A 25 -32.00 -2.82 2.01
N ASN A 26 -31.20 -1.76 2.21
CA ASN A 26 -30.31 -1.20 1.20
C ASN A 26 -28.85 -1.53 1.55
N ILE A 27 -28.17 -2.28 0.69
CA ILE A 27 -26.74 -2.57 0.82
C ILE A 27 -26.00 -1.81 -0.27
N THR A 28 -25.17 -0.84 0.11
CA THR A 28 -24.35 -0.07 -0.83
C THR A 28 -22.94 -0.64 -0.87
N PHE A 29 -22.41 -0.90 -2.05
CA PHE A 29 -21.05 -1.41 -2.24
C PHE A 29 -20.41 -0.82 -3.50
N ASN A 30 -19.08 -0.79 -3.52
CA ASN A 30 -18.31 -0.34 -4.67
C ASN A 30 -17.68 -1.56 -5.35
N VAL A 31 -17.82 -1.65 -6.67
CA VAL A 31 -17.08 -2.57 -7.52
C VAL A 31 -15.90 -1.80 -8.10
N ILE A 32 -14.70 -2.38 -8.07
CA ILE A 32 -13.47 -1.78 -8.61
C ILE A 32 -12.92 -2.65 -9.74
N ASN A 33 -12.32 -2.02 -10.76
CA ASN A 33 -11.71 -2.73 -11.89
C ASN A 33 -10.25 -3.07 -11.53
N GLY A 34 -10.02 -4.29 -11.07
CA GLY A 34 -8.68 -4.84 -10.87
C GLY A 34 -8.11 -4.65 -9.46
N GLY A 35 -7.54 -5.74 -8.93
CA GLY A 35 -6.76 -5.76 -7.69
C GLY A 35 -7.55 -5.61 -6.40
N VAL A 36 -7.71 -6.69 -5.64
CA VAL A 36 -7.90 -6.57 -4.18
C VAL A 36 -6.61 -6.00 -3.60
N GLY A 37 -6.59 -4.71 -3.29
CA GLY A 37 -5.41 -4.08 -2.72
C GLY A 37 -5.69 -2.65 -2.26
N ILE A 38 -4.91 -2.21 -1.27
CA ILE A 38 -4.70 -0.80 -0.99
C ILE A 38 -4.02 -0.25 -2.23
N GLU A 39 -4.80 0.30 -3.14
CA GLU A 39 -4.30 1.02 -4.29
C GLU A 39 -3.36 2.12 -3.77
N ASN A 40 -2.15 2.19 -4.36
CA ASN A 40 -1.08 3.11 -3.99
C ASN A 40 -1.62 4.53 -3.92
N GLN A 41 -2.08 4.93 -2.74
CA GLN A 41 -2.47 6.27 -2.44
C GLN A 41 -1.16 7.02 -2.23
N SER A 42 -0.59 7.52 -3.33
CA SER A 42 0.63 8.34 -3.29
C SER A 42 0.26 9.69 -2.70
N SER A 43 0.22 9.76 -1.38
CA SER A 43 0.31 11.04 -0.68
C SER A 43 1.80 11.39 -0.60
N GLU A 44 2.13 12.64 -0.95
CA GLU A 44 3.47 13.16 -0.66
C GLU A 44 3.65 13.17 0.85
N LYS A 45 4.69 12.47 1.34
CA LYS A 45 5.04 12.43 2.75
C LYS A 45 6.32 13.19 3.00
N ILE A 46 6.32 14.01 4.04
CA ILE A 46 7.50 14.79 4.45
C ILE A 46 8.40 13.89 5.28
N VAL A 47 9.65 13.73 4.85
CA VAL A 47 10.67 12.95 5.57
C VAL A 47 11.07 13.68 6.84
N HIS A 48 10.90 13.03 7.99
CA HIS A 48 11.35 13.52 9.29
C HIS A 48 12.80 13.06 9.58
N THR A 49 13.04 11.76 9.50
CA THR A 49 14.39 11.19 9.68
C THR A 49 14.72 10.14 8.64
N LYS A 50 16.01 10.05 8.31
CA LYS A 50 16.58 9.01 7.45
C LYS A 50 17.78 8.38 8.13
N GLU A 51 17.66 7.10 8.46
CA GLU A 51 18.64 6.32 9.19
C GLU A 51 19.16 5.18 8.31
N TYR A 52 20.42 4.79 8.53
CA TYR A 52 21.11 3.77 7.76
C TYR A 52 21.64 2.68 8.68
N TYR A 53 21.52 1.42 8.27
CA TYR A 53 22.02 0.29 9.02
C TYR A 53 22.67 -0.76 8.14
N THR A 54 23.55 -1.55 8.73
CA THR A 54 23.97 -2.83 8.15
C THR A 54 22.81 -3.81 8.15
N ILE A 55 22.93 -4.91 7.39
CA ILE A 55 21.93 -5.99 7.40
C ILE A 55 21.75 -6.67 8.78
N ASN A 56 22.72 -6.49 9.68
CA ASN A 56 22.68 -7.01 11.05
C ASN A 56 22.12 -5.96 12.05
N GLY A 57 21.67 -4.79 11.57
CA GLY A 57 21.07 -3.75 12.38
C GLY A 57 22.05 -2.77 13.05
N THR A 58 23.34 -2.80 12.70
CA THR A 58 24.31 -1.81 13.21
C THR A 58 24.10 -0.47 12.52
N ALA A 59 23.98 0.61 13.29
CA ALA A 59 23.80 1.96 12.76
C ALA A 59 25.02 2.41 11.94
N LEU A 60 24.74 3.11 10.84
CA LEU A 60 25.73 3.67 9.93
C LEU A 60 25.49 5.18 9.79
N PRO A 61 26.56 5.99 9.68
CA PRO A 61 26.42 7.42 9.40
C PRO A 61 25.93 7.68 7.96
N GLN A 62 26.23 6.77 7.04
CA GLN A 62 25.80 6.81 5.64
C GLN A 62 25.84 5.38 5.04
N PRO A 63 25.14 5.13 3.92
CA PRO A 63 25.23 3.85 3.23
C PRO A 63 26.66 3.51 2.77
N ILE A 64 27.03 2.24 2.83
CA ILE A 64 28.34 1.71 2.41
C ILE A 64 28.21 0.80 1.18
N PRO A 65 29.29 0.54 0.42
CA PRO A 65 29.27 -0.50 -0.60
C PRO A 65 28.79 -1.85 -0.03
N GLY A 66 27.91 -2.54 -0.76
CA GLY A 66 27.22 -3.74 -0.32
C GLY A 66 25.76 -3.50 0.09
N PHE A 67 25.20 -4.42 0.88
CA PHE A 67 23.82 -4.34 1.34
C PHE A 67 23.66 -3.40 2.53
N ASN A 68 22.65 -2.53 2.46
CA ASN A 68 22.27 -1.61 3.53
C ASN A 68 20.76 -1.70 3.78
N ILE A 69 20.35 -1.37 4.99
CA ILE A 69 18.95 -1.09 5.35
C ILE A 69 18.81 0.42 5.49
N ILE A 70 17.83 1.00 4.79
CA ILE A 70 17.42 2.40 4.96
C ILE A 70 16.10 2.38 5.71
N LYS A 71 16.01 3.18 6.77
CA LYS A 71 14.75 3.46 7.47
C LYS A 71 14.43 4.93 7.30
N ILE A 72 13.23 5.22 6.78
CA ILE A 72 12.69 6.57 6.64
C ILE A 72 11.52 6.66 7.61
N THR A 73 11.56 7.64 8.51
CA THR A 73 10.42 8.02 9.34
C THR A 73 9.85 9.31 8.77
N TYR A 74 8.55 9.36 8.54
CA TYR A 74 7.86 10.55 8.06
C TYR A 74 7.26 11.34 9.23
N GLU A 75 6.92 12.61 9.01
CA GLU A 75 6.31 13.50 10.02
C GLU A 75 4.97 12.96 10.58
N ASP A 76 4.23 12.19 9.78
CA ASP A 76 2.99 11.52 10.20
C ASP A 76 3.23 10.29 11.11
N GLY A 77 4.49 10.01 11.46
CA GLY A 77 4.92 8.89 12.28
C GLY A 77 5.00 7.56 11.52
N THR A 78 4.68 7.52 10.23
CA THR A 78 4.83 6.29 9.44
C THR A 78 6.29 6.00 9.15
N VAL A 79 6.61 4.71 9.00
CA VAL A 79 7.99 4.23 8.79
C VAL A 79 8.04 3.38 7.53
N GLU A 80 8.99 3.69 6.64
CA GLU A 80 9.36 2.87 5.50
C GLU A 80 10.75 2.26 5.75
N VAL A 81 10.88 0.95 5.50
CA VAL A 81 12.16 0.24 5.59
C VAL A 81 12.48 -0.44 4.27
N SER A 82 13.63 -0.12 3.70
CA SER A 82 14.07 -0.59 2.39
C SER A 82 15.46 -1.22 2.46
N LYS A 83 15.65 -2.38 1.83
CA LYS A 83 16.97 -2.99 1.64
C LYS A 83 17.52 -2.58 0.29
N ILE A 84 18.70 -1.95 0.27
CA ILE A 84 19.36 -1.51 -0.95
C ILE A 84 20.74 -2.17 -1.10
N TYR A 85 21.24 -2.22 -2.34
CA TYR A 85 22.60 -2.64 -2.64
C TYR A 85 23.33 -1.49 -3.33
N ILE A 86 24.46 -1.08 -2.76
CA ILE A 86 25.33 -0.05 -3.33
C ILE A 86 26.55 -0.73 -3.94
N ARG A 87 26.76 -0.53 -5.24
CA ARG A 87 27.96 -1.01 -5.91
C ARG A 87 29.18 -0.25 -5.39
N SER A 88 30.29 -0.95 -5.16
CA SER A 88 31.57 -0.27 -4.95
C SER A 88 31.97 0.46 -6.23
N SER A 89 32.26 1.75 -6.14
CA SER A 89 32.86 2.50 -7.24
C SER A 89 34.34 2.12 -7.32
N VAL A 90 34.65 1.12 -8.14
CA VAL A 90 36.02 0.93 -8.62
C VAL A 90 36.18 1.84 -9.83
N ASN A 91 36.91 2.94 -9.67
CA ASN A 91 37.39 3.71 -10.81
C ASN A 91 38.31 2.78 -11.62
N GLN A 92 37.89 2.39 -12.82
CA GLN A 92 38.75 1.75 -13.82
C GLN A 92 39.56 2.81 -14.55
#